data_AF-A0A6G1H5E9-F1
#
_entry.id   AF-A0A6G1H5E9-F1
#
_cell.length_a   1.000
_cell.length_b   1.000
_cell.length_c   1.000
_cell.angle_alpha   90.00
_cell.angle_beta   90.00
_cell.angle_gamma   90.00
#
_symmetry.space_group_name_H-M   'P 1'
#
loop_
_entity.id
_entity.type
_entity.pdbx_description
1 polymer ?
#
loop_
_entity_poly.entity_id
_entity_poly.type
_entity_poly.pdbx_seq_one_letter_code
_entity_poly.pdbx_strand_id
1 'polypeptide(L)'
;MASLEKVAYEQLIRNLIECKLPEKIATRMRTSRLCYAAYELAKKHLAEELFNHSVRVFCYANFIYETEKSHLKGPDRSVHTAQLLFVACLLHDIGTTEKFNGSARFEVEGADAAADLLRKEDIPEDDVREVWIAIATHTCAGIAERIGVFARLLRKGVVYDFRPSIRNKDEVMFQYAEVIERYFRRMEVEKVLGDAVVKQALNKPRKAPAASWPGCLVAAHNEDPDHQGVNPAF
;
A
#
# COMPACT_ATOMS: atom_id res chain seq x y z
N MET A 1 -2.00 16.17 -27.50
CA MET A 1 -2.49 14.83 -27.09
C MET A 1 -1.92 14.54 -25.70
N ALA A 2 -2.74 14.07 -24.75
CA ALA A 2 -2.20 13.65 -23.45
C ALA A 2 -1.35 12.38 -23.63
N SER A 3 -0.27 12.22 -22.87
CA SER A 3 0.51 10.97 -22.87
C SER A 3 -0.37 9.79 -22.44
N LEU A 4 -0.06 8.57 -22.92
CA LEU A 4 -0.78 7.36 -22.52
C LEU A 4 -0.81 7.17 -20.99
N GLU A 5 0.28 7.52 -20.31
CA GLU A 5 0.40 7.49 -18.85
C GLU A 5 -0.60 8.43 -18.16
N LYS A 6 -0.78 9.64 -18.71
CA LYS A 6 -1.76 10.60 -18.18
C LYS A 6 -3.20 10.11 -18.40
N VAL A 7 -3.48 9.44 -19.52
CA VAL A 7 -4.79 8.81 -19.76
C VAL A 7 -5.05 7.68 -18.77
N ALA A 8 -4.04 6.85 -18.49
CA ALA A 8 -4.15 5.76 -17.52
C ALA A 8 -4.34 6.27 -16.08
N TYR A 9 -3.66 7.35 -15.69
CA TYR A 9 -3.88 8.00 -14.38
C TYR A 9 -5.29 8.58 -14.26
N GLU A 10 -5.78 9.25 -15.30
CA GLU A 10 -7.16 9.75 -15.34
C GLU A 10 -8.18 8.61 -15.20
N GLN A 11 -7.91 7.44 -15.79
CA GLN A 11 -8.75 6.26 -15.61
C GLN A 11 -8.70 5.72 -14.18
N LEU A 12 -7.52 5.70 -13.53
CA LEU A 12 -7.40 5.35 -12.11
C LEU A 12 -8.27 6.26 -11.25
N ILE A 13 -8.22 7.58 -11.44
CA ILE A 13 -9.02 8.53 -10.68
C ILE A 13 -10.52 8.28 -10.88
N ARG A 14 -10.97 7.97 -12.11
CA ARG A 14 -12.38 7.59 -12.35
C ARG A 14 -12.76 6.32 -11.60
N ASN A 15 -11.93 5.28 -11.66
CA ASN A 15 -12.19 4.04 -10.94
C ASN A 15 -12.24 4.24 -9.41
N LEU A 16 -11.41 5.13 -8.87
CA LEU A 16 -11.45 5.49 -7.45
C LEU A 16 -12.76 6.19 -7.05
N ILE A 17 -13.32 7.04 -7.92
CA ILE A 17 -14.64 7.66 -7.69
C ILE A 17 -15.74 6.58 -7.65
N GLU A 18 -15.70 5.61 -8.57
CA GLU A 18 -16.63 4.46 -8.53
C GLU A 18 -16.49 3.65 -7.24
N CYS A 19 -15.26 3.56 -6.71
CA CYS A 19 -14.92 3.01 -5.40
C CYS A 19 -15.20 3.97 -4.24
N LYS A 20 -16.13 4.94 -4.41
CA LYS A 20 -16.61 5.85 -3.36
C LYS A 20 -15.55 6.80 -2.78
N LEU A 21 -14.46 7.08 -3.50
CA LEU A 21 -13.56 8.17 -3.13
C LEU A 21 -14.32 9.51 -3.20
N PRO A 22 -14.33 10.34 -2.14
CA PRO A 22 -15.02 11.63 -2.17
C PRO A 22 -14.55 12.52 -3.34
N GLU A 23 -15.49 13.13 -4.06
CA GLU A 23 -15.19 13.94 -5.26
C GLU A 23 -14.19 15.07 -4.99
N LYS A 24 -14.25 15.69 -3.80
CA LYS A 24 -13.28 16.71 -3.37
C LYS A 24 -11.83 16.18 -3.36
N ILE A 25 -11.65 14.94 -2.90
CA ILE A 25 -10.34 14.27 -2.82
C ILE A 25 -9.90 13.88 -4.23
N ALA A 26 -10.79 13.24 -5.00
CA ALA A 26 -10.51 12.83 -6.38
C ALA A 26 -10.12 14.02 -7.28
N THR A 27 -10.81 15.15 -7.14
CA THR A 27 -10.51 16.39 -7.88
C THR A 27 -9.13 16.92 -7.55
N ARG A 28 -8.74 16.91 -6.26
CA ARG A 28 -7.38 17.32 -5.89
C ARG A 28 -6.34 16.34 -6.39
N MET A 29 -6.53 15.04 -6.20
CA MET A 29 -5.59 14.01 -6.65
C MET A 29 -5.34 14.09 -8.16
N ARG A 30 -6.36 14.38 -8.95
CA ARG A 30 -6.26 14.56 -10.41
C ARG A 30 -5.23 15.63 -10.82
N THR A 31 -5.12 16.71 -10.05
CA THR A 31 -4.23 17.84 -10.33
C THR A 31 -2.95 17.83 -9.48
N SER A 32 -2.83 16.86 -8.58
CA SER A 32 -1.71 16.69 -7.66
C SER A 32 -0.50 16.09 -8.36
N ARG A 33 0.58 16.86 -8.47
CA ARG A 33 1.87 16.35 -8.95
C ARG A 33 2.39 15.21 -8.08
N LEU A 34 2.28 15.33 -6.76
CA LEU A 34 2.65 14.30 -5.80
C LEU A 34 1.95 12.95 -6.06
N CYS A 35 0.62 12.99 -6.25
CA CYS A 35 -0.15 11.76 -6.45
C CYS A 35 0.16 11.12 -7.81
N TYR A 36 0.35 11.95 -8.84
CA TYR A 36 0.78 11.47 -10.15
C TYR A 36 2.17 10.83 -10.09
N ALA A 37 3.15 11.46 -9.42
CA ALA A 37 4.49 10.92 -9.26
C ALA A 37 4.49 9.57 -8.52
N ALA A 38 3.71 9.43 -7.45
CA ALA A 38 3.57 8.16 -6.73
C ALA A 38 2.89 7.08 -7.60
N TYR A 39 1.86 7.46 -8.36
CA TYR A 39 1.24 6.57 -9.34
C TYR A 39 2.24 6.09 -10.39
N GLU A 40 2.99 6.99 -11.01
CA GLU A 40 3.98 6.64 -12.04
C GLU A 40 5.05 5.70 -11.48
N LEU A 41 5.56 6.00 -10.29
CA LEU A 41 6.58 5.18 -9.66
C LEU A 41 6.05 3.77 -9.34
N ALA A 42 4.87 3.68 -8.75
CA ALA A 42 4.21 2.41 -8.45
C ALA A 42 3.91 1.62 -9.73
N LYS A 43 3.27 2.25 -10.73
CA LYS A 43 2.84 1.58 -11.96
C LYS A 43 4.01 1.11 -12.81
N LYS A 44 5.16 1.79 -12.74
CA LYS A 44 6.38 1.42 -13.46
C LYS A 44 7.10 0.21 -12.87
N HIS A 45 7.01 0.01 -11.55
CA HIS A 45 7.87 -0.96 -10.85
C HIS A 45 7.13 -2.12 -10.20
N LEU A 46 5.89 -1.92 -9.74
CA LEU A 46 5.09 -2.98 -9.16
C LEU A 46 4.54 -3.91 -10.25
N ALA A 47 4.44 -5.19 -9.91
CA ALA A 47 3.58 -6.12 -10.64
C ALA A 47 2.12 -5.64 -10.58
N GLU A 48 1.29 -6.02 -11.55
CA GLU A 48 -0.09 -5.51 -11.64
C GLU A 48 -0.93 -5.88 -10.41
N GLU A 49 -0.68 -7.06 -9.85
CA GLU A 49 -1.29 -7.62 -8.65
C GLU A 49 -1.01 -6.74 -7.42
N LEU A 50 0.26 -6.36 -7.25
CA LEU A 50 0.73 -5.51 -6.15
C LEU A 50 0.28 -4.06 -6.32
N PHE A 51 0.24 -3.56 -7.55
CA PHE A 51 -0.33 -2.24 -7.84
C PHE A 51 -1.81 -2.21 -7.48
N ASN A 52 -2.59 -3.20 -7.93
CA ASN A 52 -4.01 -3.30 -7.61
C ASN A 52 -4.22 -3.43 -6.10
N HIS A 53 -3.44 -4.28 -5.42
CA HIS A 53 -3.45 -4.38 -3.96
C HIS A 53 -3.23 -3.04 -3.28
N SER A 54 -2.19 -2.30 -3.68
CA SER A 54 -1.87 -1.00 -3.12
C SER A 54 -3.01 0.01 -3.30
N VAL A 55 -3.71 -0.03 -4.44
CA VAL A 55 -4.91 0.79 -4.67
C VAL A 55 -6.10 0.33 -3.81
N ARG A 56 -6.34 -0.98 -3.65
CA ARG A 56 -7.39 -1.49 -2.75
C ARG A 56 -7.13 -1.08 -1.29
N VAL A 57 -5.87 -1.17 -0.85
CA VAL A 57 -5.44 -0.72 0.48
C VAL A 57 -5.72 0.76 0.67
N PHE A 58 -5.48 1.61 -0.34
CA PHE A 58 -5.89 3.01 -0.29
C PHE A 58 -7.41 3.19 -0.15
N CYS A 59 -8.22 2.46 -0.92
CA CYS A 59 -9.68 2.53 -0.81
C CYS A 59 -10.16 2.19 0.62
N TYR A 60 -9.68 1.08 1.20
CA TYR A 60 -10.01 0.71 2.57
C TYR A 60 -9.51 1.76 3.58
N ALA A 61 -8.26 2.19 3.48
CA ALA A 61 -7.67 3.16 4.38
C ALA A 61 -8.43 4.50 4.36
N ASN A 62 -8.80 4.99 3.16
CA ASN A 62 -9.59 6.21 3.01
C ASN A 62 -11.02 6.03 3.56
N PHE A 63 -11.66 4.90 3.32
CA PHE A 63 -12.99 4.62 3.87
C PHE A 63 -12.98 4.63 5.41
N ILE A 64 -11.97 4.02 6.04
CA ILE A 64 -11.79 4.03 7.50
C ILE A 64 -11.54 5.46 8.00
N TYR A 65 -10.70 6.20 7.29
CA TYR A 65 -10.41 7.60 7.62
C TYR A 65 -11.67 8.46 7.67
N GLU A 66 -12.55 8.33 6.68
CA GLU A 66 -13.81 9.06 6.61
C GLU A 66 -14.83 8.59 7.66
N THR A 67 -14.97 7.28 7.88
CA THR A 67 -15.96 6.72 8.81
C THR A 67 -15.63 6.97 10.29
N GLU A 68 -14.36 6.85 10.67
CA GLU A 68 -13.94 7.09 12.05
C GLU A 68 -13.80 8.59 12.38
N LYS A 69 -14.10 9.48 11.43
CA LYS A 69 -13.85 10.91 11.54
C LYS A 69 -12.43 11.20 12.02
N SER A 70 -11.45 10.45 11.52
CA SER A 70 -10.03 10.65 11.83
C SER A 70 -9.48 11.96 11.24
N HIS A 71 -10.36 12.88 10.84
CA HIS A 71 -10.04 14.16 10.25
C HIS A 71 -9.14 14.96 11.18
N LEU A 72 -7.90 15.18 10.73
CA LEU A 72 -7.09 16.28 11.22
C LEU A 72 -7.87 17.57 10.90
N LYS A 73 -8.14 18.39 11.92
CA LYS A 73 -9.10 19.52 11.86
C LYS A 73 -8.91 20.39 10.59
N GLY A 74 -9.98 20.48 9.76
CA GLY A 74 -10.10 21.38 8.60
C GLY A 74 -10.25 20.66 7.24
N PRO A 75 -11.02 21.20 6.28
CA PRO A 75 -11.25 20.58 4.98
C PRO A 75 -9.96 20.41 4.14
N ASP A 76 -9.06 21.40 4.15
CA ASP A 76 -7.79 21.31 3.41
C ASP A 76 -6.84 20.26 3.99
N ARG A 77 -6.83 20.09 5.32
CA ARG A 77 -6.10 19.00 5.96
C ARG A 77 -6.63 17.63 5.56
N SER A 78 -7.95 17.51 5.34
CA SER A 78 -8.52 16.23 4.90
C SER A 78 -8.01 15.81 3.52
N VAL A 79 -7.85 16.78 2.63
CA VAL A 79 -7.35 16.55 1.27
C VAL A 79 -5.84 16.26 1.28
N HIS A 80 -5.05 17.05 2.02
CA HIS A 80 -3.61 16.80 2.18
C HIS A 80 -3.32 15.43 2.79
N THR A 81 -4.06 15.06 3.84
CA THR A 81 -3.96 13.74 4.48
C THR A 81 -4.27 12.62 3.48
N ALA A 82 -5.30 12.78 2.64
CA ALA A 82 -5.63 11.78 1.64
C ALA A 82 -4.54 11.64 0.55
N GLN A 83 -3.89 12.74 0.15
CA GLN A 83 -2.77 12.69 -0.79
C GLN A 83 -1.56 11.94 -0.21
N LEU A 84 -1.19 12.22 1.05
CA LEU A 84 -0.12 11.51 1.74
C LEU A 84 -0.46 10.03 2.01
N LEU A 85 -1.71 9.74 2.37
CA LEU A 85 -2.18 8.37 2.57
C LEU A 85 -2.16 7.59 1.24
N PHE A 86 -2.53 8.24 0.13
CA PHE A 86 -2.40 7.65 -1.19
C PHE A 86 -0.96 7.28 -1.51
N VAL A 87 0.00 8.17 -1.25
CA VAL A 87 1.44 7.88 -1.43
C VAL A 87 1.88 6.70 -0.56
N ALA A 88 1.50 6.71 0.72
CA ALA A 88 1.83 5.63 1.65
C ALA A 88 1.31 4.28 1.16
N CYS A 89 0.03 4.21 0.77
CA CYS A 89 -0.57 2.98 0.28
C CYS A 89 0.02 2.51 -1.05
N LEU A 90 0.26 3.42 -2.01
CA LEU A 90 0.79 3.07 -3.33
C LEU A 90 2.23 2.56 -3.31
N LEU A 91 3.01 2.96 -2.30
CA LEU A 91 4.44 2.65 -2.24
C LEU A 91 4.82 1.67 -1.12
N HIS A 92 3.87 1.20 -0.30
CA HIS A 92 4.23 0.39 0.87
C HIS A 92 4.96 -0.93 0.52
N ASP A 93 4.63 -1.52 -0.63
CA ASP A 93 5.23 -2.75 -1.15
C ASP A 93 6.33 -2.50 -2.21
N ILE A 94 6.70 -1.25 -2.51
CA ILE A 94 7.63 -0.98 -3.62
C ILE A 94 9.04 -1.54 -3.39
N GLY A 95 9.41 -1.76 -2.12
CA GLY A 95 10.66 -2.44 -1.73
C GLY A 95 10.73 -3.92 -2.17
N THR A 96 9.62 -4.52 -2.60
CA THR A 96 9.58 -5.88 -3.17
C THR A 96 10.03 -5.93 -4.63
N THR A 97 10.20 -4.78 -5.27
CA THR A 97 10.61 -4.67 -6.68
C THR A 97 12.13 -4.73 -6.83
N GLU A 98 12.60 -5.12 -8.01
CA GLU A 98 14.05 -5.18 -8.28
C GLU A 98 14.73 -3.80 -8.19
N LYS A 99 14.02 -2.73 -8.56
CA LYS A 99 14.54 -1.36 -8.52
C LYS A 99 14.89 -0.91 -7.09
N PHE A 100 14.11 -1.37 -6.10
CA PHE A 100 14.25 -1.03 -4.68
C PHE A 100 14.66 -2.25 -3.85
N ASN A 101 15.34 -3.21 -4.49
CA ASN A 101 15.87 -4.38 -3.82
C ASN A 101 17.21 -4.03 -3.14
N GLY A 102 17.21 -3.16 -2.13
CA GLY A 102 18.41 -2.86 -1.33
C GLY A 102 18.71 -3.92 -0.27
N SER A 103 19.55 -3.57 0.71
CA SER A 103 20.01 -4.49 1.78
C SER A 103 19.08 -4.56 2.99
N ALA A 104 18.22 -3.57 3.20
CA ALA A 104 17.26 -3.54 4.29
C ALA A 104 16.01 -4.36 3.94
N ARG A 105 15.14 -4.59 4.94
CA ARG A 105 13.85 -5.26 4.71
C ARG A 105 13.01 -4.48 3.71
N PHE A 106 12.13 -5.16 2.96
CA PHE A 106 11.34 -4.51 1.91
C PHE A 106 10.46 -3.37 2.45
N GLU A 107 9.99 -3.47 3.70
CA GLU A 107 9.22 -2.40 4.36
C GLU A 107 10.05 -1.12 4.51
N VAL A 108 11.35 -1.26 4.81
CA VAL A 108 12.25 -0.12 4.99
C VAL A 108 12.65 0.45 3.64
N GLU A 109 12.99 -0.41 2.67
CA GLU A 109 13.33 0.02 1.31
C GLU A 109 12.15 0.77 0.64
N GLY A 110 10.91 0.33 0.89
CA GLY A 110 9.71 1.02 0.43
C GLY A 110 9.49 2.36 1.13
N ALA A 111 9.75 2.42 2.45
CA ALA A 111 9.65 3.65 3.21
C ALA A 111 10.68 4.70 2.75
N ASP A 112 11.92 4.29 2.50
CA ASP A 112 12.99 5.14 1.98
C ASP A 112 12.65 5.66 0.58
N ALA A 113 12.14 4.79 -0.31
CA ALA A 113 11.70 5.18 -1.65
C ALA A 113 10.57 6.23 -1.63
N ALA A 114 9.60 6.07 -0.71
CA ALA A 114 8.52 7.03 -0.53
C ALA A 114 9.03 8.36 0.04
N ALA A 115 9.94 8.32 1.02
CA ALA A 115 10.53 9.52 1.60
C ALA A 115 11.32 10.34 0.55
N ASP A 116 12.09 9.66 -0.31
CA ASP A 116 12.80 10.30 -1.41
C ASP A 116 11.86 10.97 -2.41
N LEU A 117 10.71 10.34 -2.71
CA LEU A 117 9.69 10.93 -3.58
C LEU A 117 9.06 12.16 -2.93
N LEU A 118 8.70 12.08 -1.66
CA LEU A 118 8.08 13.18 -0.92
C LEU A 118 9.02 14.39 -0.82
N ARG A 119 10.30 14.17 -0.53
CA ARG A 119 11.32 15.25 -0.51
C ARG A 119 11.51 15.91 -1.87
N LYS A 120 11.49 15.13 -2.97
CA LYS A 120 11.57 15.67 -4.33
C LYS A 120 10.36 16.53 -4.72
N GLU A 121 9.24 16.34 -4.04
CA GLU A 121 8.01 17.10 -4.22
C GLU A 121 7.84 18.18 -3.12
N ASP A 122 8.93 18.53 -2.42
CA ASP A 122 9.01 19.59 -1.41
C ASP A 122 8.00 19.43 -0.24
N ILE A 123 7.69 18.19 0.12
CA ILE A 123 6.81 17.88 1.25
C ILE A 123 7.56 18.11 2.59
N PRO A 124 6.91 18.72 3.61
CA PRO A 124 7.53 18.95 4.92
C PRO A 124 8.05 17.65 5.56
N GLU A 125 9.21 17.72 6.23
CA GLU A 125 9.86 16.53 6.82
C GLU A 125 9.00 15.82 7.88
N ASP A 126 8.11 16.52 8.57
CA ASP A 126 7.17 15.89 9.50
C ASP A 126 6.20 14.94 8.76
N ASP A 127 5.69 15.35 7.59
CA ASP A 127 4.84 14.51 6.75
C ASP A 127 5.63 13.37 6.10
N VAL A 128 6.88 13.64 5.69
CA VAL A 128 7.82 12.61 5.20
C VAL A 128 8.01 11.53 6.26
N ARG A 129 8.24 11.94 7.51
CA ARG A 129 8.42 11.04 8.65
C ARG A 129 7.18 10.21 8.92
N GLU A 130 5.99 10.81 8.89
CA GLU A 130 4.73 10.09 9.11
C GLU A 130 4.49 9.01 8.04
N VAL A 131 4.72 9.33 6.76
CA VAL A 131 4.60 8.34 5.66
C VAL A 131 5.66 7.25 5.78
N TRP A 132 6.90 7.62 6.10
CA TRP A 132 7.99 6.66 6.30
C TRP A 132 7.65 5.68 7.42
N ILE A 133 7.19 6.18 8.58
CA ILE A 133 6.79 5.33 9.72
C ILE A 133 5.64 4.41 9.32
N ALA A 134 4.64 4.93 8.61
CA ALA A 134 3.51 4.14 8.16
C ALA A 134 3.95 2.96 7.30
N ILE A 135 4.79 3.20 6.30
CA ILE A 135 5.29 2.15 5.41
C ILE A 135 6.23 1.21 6.19
N ALA A 136 7.20 1.71 6.94
CA ALA A 136 8.19 0.85 7.62
C ALA A 136 7.56 -0.10 8.67
N THR A 137 6.36 0.24 9.16
CA THR A 137 5.65 -0.53 10.20
C THR A 137 4.41 -1.27 9.70
N HIS A 138 4.06 -1.23 8.40
CA HIS A 138 2.79 -1.80 7.91
C HIS A 138 2.65 -3.32 8.12
N THR A 139 3.74 -4.06 8.32
CA THR A 139 3.75 -5.49 8.68
C THR A 139 3.76 -5.76 10.19
N CYS A 140 3.92 -4.72 11.02
CA CYS A 140 4.11 -4.81 12.47
C CYS A 140 2.77 -4.68 13.23
N ALA A 141 2.03 -5.80 13.33
CA ALA A 141 0.77 -5.86 14.07
C ALA A 141 0.92 -5.42 15.54
N GLY A 142 -0.06 -4.67 16.04
CA GLY A 142 -0.11 -4.14 17.40
C GLY A 142 0.64 -2.82 17.59
N ILE A 143 1.71 -2.59 16.82
CA ILE A 143 2.52 -1.36 16.84
C ILE A 143 1.96 -0.33 15.85
N ALA A 144 1.78 -0.71 14.59
CA ALA A 144 1.36 0.20 13.53
C ALA A 144 0.02 0.88 13.84
N GLU A 145 -0.89 0.15 14.50
CA GLU A 145 -2.21 0.66 14.87
C GLU A 145 -2.18 1.72 15.98
N ARG A 146 -1.05 1.87 16.70
CA ARG A 146 -0.91 2.76 17.87
C ARG A 146 0.10 3.89 17.67
N ILE A 147 1.02 3.75 16.71
CA ILE A 147 2.14 4.69 16.56
C ILE A 147 1.76 5.99 15.85
N GLY A 148 0.76 5.96 14.95
CA GLY A 148 0.35 7.14 14.18
C GLY A 148 -0.89 6.88 13.33
N VAL A 149 -1.53 7.95 12.87
CA VAL A 149 -2.78 7.85 12.08
C VAL A 149 -2.51 7.18 10.73
N PHE A 150 -1.45 7.57 10.02
CA PHE A 150 -1.10 6.97 8.73
C PHE A 150 -0.74 5.48 8.87
N ALA A 151 0.09 5.13 9.85
CA ALA A 151 0.47 3.74 10.12
C ALA A 151 -0.75 2.86 10.43
N ARG A 152 -1.68 3.38 11.24
CA ARG A 152 -2.91 2.69 11.59
C ARG A 152 -3.83 2.48 10.39
N LEU A 153 -4.05 3.51 9.57
CA LEU A 153 -4.93 3.44 8.40
C LEU A 153 -4.36 2.51 7.33
N LEU A 154 -3.06 2.63 7.03
CA LEU A 154 -2.36 1.75 6.09
C LEU A 154 -2.44 0.29 6.57
N ARG A 155 -2.09 0.04 7.85
CA ARG A 155 -2.15 -1.30 8.43
C ARG A 155 -3.55 -1.90 8.37
N LYS A 156 -4.59 -1.14 8.74
CA LYS A 156 -5.96 -1.61 8.63
C LYS A 156 -6.33 -1.92 7.18
N GLY A 157 -5.94 -1.07 6.23
CA GLY A 157 -6.17 -1.32 4.80
C GLY A 157 -5.54 -2.64 4.33
N VAL A 158 -4.29 -2.90 4.71
CA VAL A 158 -3.59 -4.17 4.44
C VAL A 158 -4.33 -5.35 5.07
N VAL A 159 -4.76 -5.23 6.33
CA VAL A 159 -5.51 -6.27 7.03
C VAL A 159 -6.85 -6.55 6.35
N TYR A 160 -7.61 -5.52 5.96
CA TYR A 160 -8.86 -5.71 5.23
C TYR A 160 -8.61 -6.36 3.87
N ASP A 161 -7.53 -6.01 3.15
CA ASP A 161 -7.28 -6.65 1.86
C ASP A 161 -6.89 -8.13 2.00
N PHE A 162 -6.07 -8.51 2.98
CA PHE A 162 -5.52 -9.88 3.11
C PHE A 162 -6.20 -10.79 4.14
N ARG A 163 -7.14 -10.30 4.95
CA ARG A 163 -7.83 -11.11 5.97
C ARG A 163 -9.35 -11.08 5.76
N PRO A 164 -9.88 -11.89 4.81
CA PRO A 164 -11.32 -12.05 4.62
C PRO A 164 -12.07 -12.42 5.89
N SER A 165 -11.47 -13.17 6.81
CA SER A 165 -12.06 -13.53 8.11
C SER A 165 -12.30 -12.34 9.04
N ILE A 166 -11.60 -11.22 8.83
CA ILE A 166 -11.82 -9.94 9.52
C ILE A 166 -12.79 -9.10 8.70
N ARG A 167 -12.53 -8.94 7.40
CA ARG A 167 -13.34 -8.14 6.49
C ARG A 167 -14.80 -8.58 6.44
N ASN A 168 -15.06 -9.88 6.37
CA ASN A 168 -16.39 -10.44 6.18
C ASN A 168 -17.25 -10.45 7.46
N LYS A 169 -16.69 -10.06 8.61
CA LYS A 169 -17.45 -9.85 9.86
C LYS A 169 -18.15 -8.48 9.88
N ASP A 170 -17.70 -7.56 9.05
CA ASP A 170 -18.28 -6.23 8.88
C ASP A 170 -19.00 -6.20 7.53
N GLU A 171 -20.34 -6.18 7.56
CA GLU A 171 -21.17 -6.24 6.36
C GLU A 171 -20.89 -5.09 5.39
N VAL A 172 -20.60 -3.90 5.92
CA VAL A 172 -20.30 -2.71 5.11
C VAL A 172 -18.97 -2.91 4.39
N MET A 173 -17.94 -3.40 5.10
CA MET A 173 -16.64 -3.69 4.49
C MET A 173 -16.70 -4.83 3.49
N PHE A 174 -17.52 -5.85 3.74
CA PHE A 174 -17.75 -6.94 2.81
C PHE A 174 -18.32 -6.43 1.48
N GLN A 175 -19.42 -5.68 1.53
CA GLN A 175 -20.05 -5.11 0.34
C GLN A 175 -19.12 -4.12 -0.38
N TYR A 176 -18.33 -3.35 0.38
CA TYR A 176 -17.38 -2.41 -0.20
C TYR A 176 -16.25 -3.12 -0.94
N ALA A 177 -15.76 -4.25 -0.43
CA ALA A 177 -14.78 -5.09 -1.12
C ALA A 177 -15.28 -5.58 -2.47
N GLU A 178 -16.54 -6.01 -2.56
CA GLU A 178 -17.14 -6.44 -3.82
C GLU A 178 -17.18 -5.34 -4.88
N VAL A 179 -17.27 -4.07 -4.47
CA VAL A 179 -17.19 -2.92 -5.39
C VAL A 179 -15.75 -2.71 -5.83
N ILE A 180 -14.81 -2.64 -4.88
CA ILE A 180 -13.39 -2.36 -5.18
C ILE A 180 -12.80 -3.42 -6.10
N GLU A 181 -13.07 -4.71 -5.84
CA GLU A 181 -12.46 -5.82 -6.58
C GLU A 181 -12.94 -5.92 -8.04
N ARG A 182 -14.06 -5.26 -8.41
CA ARG A 182 -14.50 -5.12 -9.82
C ARG A 182 -13.56 -4.23 -10.64
N TYR A 183 -12.96 -3.22 -10.01
CA TYR A 183 -12.05 -2.28 -10.66
C TYR A 183 -10.58 -2.66 -10.47
N PHE A 184 -10.25 -3.31 -9.35
CA PHE A 184 -8.88 -3.64 -8.97
C PHE A 184 -8.78 -5.12 -8.56
N ARG A 185 -8.68 -6.00 -9.57
CA ARG A 185 -8.69 -7.46 -9.39
C ARG A 185 -7.55 -7.94 -8.48
N ARG A 186 -7.81 -8.99 -7.69
CA ARG A 186 -6.85 -9.59 -6.73
C ARG A 186 -5.69 -10.32 -7.39
N MET A 187 -5.99 -11.22 -8.34
CA MET A 187 -4.99 -11.92 -9.15
C MET A 187 -3.94 -12.69 -8.30
N GLU A 188 -4.39 -13.44 -7.29
CA GLU A 188 -3.51 -14.22 -6.40
C GLU A 188 -2.39 -13.40 -5.74
N VAL A 189 -2.67 -12.14 -5.41
CA VAL A 189 -1.67 -11.21 -4.87
C VAL A 189 -0.96 -11.73 -3.61
N GLU A 190 -1.61 -12.57 -2.81
CA GLU A 190 -0.99 -13.24 -1.65
C GLU A 190 0.23 -14.07 -2.06
N LYS A 191 0.10 -14.84 -3.14
CA LYS A 191 1.20 -15.62 -3.70
C LYS A 191 2.27 -14.70 -4.29
N VAL A 192 1.88 -13.71 -5.10
CA VAL A 192 2.81 -12.79 -5.77
C VAL A 192 3.66 -12.02 -4.76
N LEU A 193 3.04 -11.49 -3.69
CA LEU A 193 3.76 -10.77 -2.64
C LEU A 193 4.68 -11.71 -1.86
N GLY A 194 4.18 -12.88 -1.43
CA GLY A 194 4.97 -13.87 -0.72
C GLY A 194 6.20 -14.31 -1.51
N ASP A 195 6.02 -14.64 -2.78
CA ASP A 195 7.09 -15.06 -3.70
C ASP A 195 8.14 -13.96 -3.90
N ALA A 196 7.71 -12.71 -4.07
CA ALA A 196 8.63 -11.57 -4.23
C ALA A 196 9.50 -11.38 -2.99
N VAL A 197 8.91 -11.46 -1.80
CA VAL A 197 9.61 -11.33 -0.52
C VAL A 197 10.59 -12.48 -0.31
N VAL A 198 10.14 -13.73 -0.51
CA VAL A 198 11.00 -14.93 -0.38
C VAL A 198 12.16 -14.86 -1.38
N LYS A 199 11.89 -14.56 -2.65
CA LYS A 199 12.92 -14.46 -3.68
C LYS A 199 14.01 -13.46 -3.32
N GLN A 200 13.64 -12.27 -2.82
CA GLN A 200 14.65 -11.30 -2.40
C GLN A 200 15.42 -11.80 -1.17
N ALA A 201 14.75 -12.38 -0.19
CA ALA A 201 15.36 -12.84 1.05
C ALA A 201 16.32 -14.04 0.87
N LEU A 202 16.02 -14.96 -0.06
CA LEU A 202 16.95 -16.05 -0.41
C LEU A 202 18.27 -15.51 -0.97
N ASN A 203 18.22 -14.43 -1.75
CA ASN A 203 19.42 -13.77 -2.29
C ASN A 203 20.08 -12.84 -1.26
N LYS A 204 19.30 -12.27 -0.33
CA LYS A 204 19.75 -11.31 0.68
C LYS A 204 19.15 -11.65 2.05
N PRO A 205 19.74 -12.61 2.79
CA PRO A 205 19.15 -13.13 4.03
C PRO A 205 18.87 -12.07 5.10
N ARG A 206 19.62 -10.97 5.12
CA ARG A 206 19.38 -9.83 6.04
C ARG A 206 18.01 -9.16 5.85
N LYS A 207 17.36 -9.34 4.70
CA LYS A 207 16.01 -8.82 4.44
C LYS A 207 14.91 -9.60 5.18
N ALA A 208 15.22 -10.78 5.70
CA ALA A 208 14.31 -11.62 6.46
C ALA A 208 14.89 -12.02 7.82
N PRO A 209 15.02 -11.07 8.77
CA PRO A 209 15.43 -11.40 10.14
C PRO A 209 14.52 -12.47 10.76
N ALA A 210 15.08 -13.29 11.65
CA ALA A 210 14.30 -14.25 12.43
C ALA A 210 13.16 -13.54 13.19
N ALA A 211 12.01 -14.21 13.33
CA ALA A 211 10.79 -13.67 13.94
C ALA A 211 10.20 -12.40 13.28
N SER A 212 10.57 -12.12 12.03
CA SER A 212 9.85 -11.17 11.17
C SER A 212 8.91 -11.92 10.22
N TRP A 213 7.89 -11.23 9.67
CA TRP A 213 7.00 -11.84 8.68
C TRP A 213 7.75 -12.38 7.44
N PRO A 214 8.71 -11.64 6.82
CA PRO A 214 9.58 -12.21 5.79
C PRO A 214 10.38 -13.44 6.27
N GLY A 215 10.83 -13.45 7.52
CA GLY A 215 11.52 -14.60 8.12
C GLY A 215 10.63 -15.84 8.19
N CYS A 216 9.35 -15.67 8.56
CA CYS A 216 8.37 -16.77 8.58
C CYS A 216 8.11 -17.31 7.16
N LEU A 217 7.99 -16.43 6.15
CA LEU A 217 7.81 -16.86 4.76
C LEU A 217 8.99 -17.69 4.25
N VAL A 218 10.22 -17.27 4.55
CA VAL A 218 11.43 -18.00 4.17
C VAL A 218 11.52 -19.34 4.90
N ALA A 219 11.16 -19.38 6.20
CA ALA A 219 11.12 -20.64 6.94
C ALA A 219 10.15 -21.64 6.31
N ALA A 220 8.92 -21.22 6.01
CA ALA A 220 7.94 -22.06 5.34
C ALA A 220 8.37 -22.50 3.93
N HIS A 221 9.03 -21.62 3.16
CA HIS A 221 9.59 -21.99 1.86
C HIS A 221 10.70 -23.05 1.98
N ASN A 222 11.56 -22.96 2.99
CA ASN A 222 12.63 -23.94 3.18
C ASN A 222 12.10 -25.31 3.65
N GLU A 223 10.91 -25.37 4.26
CA GLU A 223 10.23 -26.61 4.63
C GLU A 223 9.64 -27.33 3.41
N ASP A 224 9.12 -26.59 2.41
CA ASP A 224 8.62 -27.12 1.14
C ASP A 224 8.97 -26.18 -0.05
N PRO A 225 10.18 -26.29 -0.62
CA PRO A 225 10.64 -25.40 -1.68
C PRO A 225 9.86 -25.52 -2.99
N ASP A 226 9.18 -26.66 -3.20
CA ASP A 226 8.44 -26.97 -4.42
C ASP A 226 6.96 -26.51 -4.36
N HIS A 227 6.51 -25.97 -3.21
CA HIS A 227 5.14 -25.48 -3.03
C HIS A 227 4.77 -24.42 -4.08
N GLN A 228 3.69 -24.67 -4.83
CA GLN A 228 3.23 -23.80 -5.93
C GLN A 228 2.09 -22.86 -5.53
N GLY A 229 1.58 -22.92 -4.30
CA GLY A 229 0.45 -22.12 -3.83
C GLY A 229 0.86 -20.85 -3.08
N VAL A 230 -0.10 -20.23 -2.37
CA VAL A 230 0.20 -19.18 -1.40
C VAL A 230 1.08 -19.75 -0.30
N ASN A 231 2.18 -19.07 0.03
CA ASN A 231 3.10 -19.50 1.09
C ASN A 231 2.32 -19.77 2.41
N PRO A 232 2.49 -20.93 3.06
CA PRO A 232 1.73 -21.29 4.28
C PRO A 232 1.86 -20.31 5.45
N ALA A 233 2.91 -19.48 5.46
CA ALA A 233 3.15 -18.47 6.50
C ALA A 233 2.65 -17.05 6.13
N PHE A 234 1.90 -16.89 5.04
CA PHE A 234 1.33 -15.61 4.60
C PHE A 234 0.18 -15.12 5.51
#